data_AF-A0A239JKA4-F1
#
_entry.id   AF-A0A239JKA4-F1
#
_cell.length_a   1.000
_cell.length_b   1.000
_cell.length_c   1.000
_cell.angle_alpha   90.00
_cell.angle_beta   90.00
_cell.angle_gamma   90.00
#
_symmetry.space_group_name_H-M   'P 1'
#
loop_
_entity.id
_entity.type
_entity.pdbx_description
1 polymer ?
#
loop_
_entity_poly.entity_id
_entity_poly.type
_entity_poly.pdbx_seq_one_letter_code
_entity_poly.pdbx_strand_id
1 'polypeptide(L)'
;MNFNKGIFYFLFAAIVIGSMVIYFKVQRDLKMENPNLTDLATEPDLLMNTADRTMQDHKSLAAIGFLEDAIKMMKLLEEDGDSISTGAIEIAIYDLQVVEEHIKAEDINNDLMYEAFADAMNSLAFASLRISEQFIREGKKEEARITIHHAMDHLQNSIRFARGQQKEDEIKIAAHLQRLIDDHLENDITEIDLVMAEIDSVVKAHVIK
;
A
#
# COMPACT_ATOMS: atom_id res chain seq x y z
N MET A 1 -19.37 22.31 -46.90
CA MET A 1 -18.82 23.16 -45.80
C MET A 1 -18.93 22.47 -44.43
N ASN A 2 -18.60 21.16 -44.32
CA ASN A 2 -18.73 20.38 -43.07
C ASN A 2 -17.37 19.97 -42.46
N PHE A 3 -16.25 20.23 -43.15
CA PHE A 3 -14.93 19.75 -42.73
C PHE A 3 -14.35 20.50 -41.51
N ASN A 4 -14.72 21.78 -41.31
CA ASN A 4 -14.22 22.58 -40.18
C ASN A 4 -14.89 22.29 -38.84
N LYS A 5 -16.13 21.77 -38.83
CA LYS A 5 -16.82 21.49 -37.57
C LYS A 5 -16.23 20.27 -36.85
N GLY A 6 -15.88 19.22 -37.60
CA GLY A 6 -15.26 18.01 -37.03
C GLY A 6 -13.91 18.29 -36.35
N ILE A 7 -13.05 19.09 -37.00
CA ILE A 7 -11.75 19.49 -36.45
C ILE A 7 -11.94 20.35 -35.18
N PHE A 8 -12.91 21.27 -35.19
CA PHE A 8 -13.20 22.09 -34.02
C PHE A 8 -13.71 21.27 -32.83
N TYR A 9 -14.63 20.33 -33.03
CA TYR A 9 -15.11 19.45 -31.95
C TYR A 9 -14.01 18.52 -31.43
N PHE A 10 -13.14 18.02 -32.31
CA PHE A 10 -11.99 17.20 -31.90
C PHE A 10 -11.00 18.00 -31.04
N LEU A 11 -10.63 19.21 -31.47
CA LEU A 11 -9.74 20.08 -30.68
C LEU A 11 -10.38 20.49 -29.35
N PHE A 12 -11.67 20.80 -29.34
CA PHE A 12 -12.40 21.11 -28.12
C PHE A 12 -12.40 19.91 -27.14
N ALA A 13 -12.68 18.70 -27.63
CA ALA A 13 -12.63 17.49 -26.82
C ALA A 13 -11.22 17.22 -26.29
N ALA A 14 -10.18 17.39 -27.11
CA ALA A 14 -8.79 17.22 -26.69
C ALA A 14 -8.39 18.22 -25.59
N ILE A 15 -8.85 19.48 -25.70
CA ILE A 15 -8.61 20.50 -24.66
C ILE A 15 -9.33 20.14 -23.36
N VAL A 16 -10.58 19.70 -23.42
CA VAL A 16 -11.35 19.31 -22.23
C VAL A 16 -10.76 18.08 -21.56
N ILE A 17 -10.39 17.06 -22.33
CA ILE A 17 -9.73 15.85 -21.80
C ILE A 17 -8.36 16.22 -21.21
N GLY A 18 -7.57 17.01 -21.93
CA GLY A 18 -6.26 17.46 -21.46
C GLY A 18 -6.34 18.29 -20.17
N SER A 19 -7.28 19.22 -20.07
CA SER A 19 -7.47 20.02 -18.85
C SER A 19 -7.97 19.18 -17.68
N MET A 20 -8.81 18.17 -17.94
CA MET A 20 -9.27 17.22 -16.93
C MET A 20 -8.11 16.36 -16.40
N VAL A 21 -7.25 15.85 -17.29
CA VAL A 21 -6.03 15.12 -16.90
C VAL A 21 -5.09 15.98 -16.05
N ILE A 22 -4.86 17.24 -16.45
CA ILE A 22 -4.04 18.18 -15.68
C ILE A 22 -4.68 18.47 -14.31
N TYR A 23 -5.99 18.71 -14.27
CA TYR A 23 -6.70 18.96 -13.01
C TYR A 23 -6.55 17.79 -12.03
N PHE A 24 -6.76 16.56 -12.48
CA PHE A 24 -6.58 15.38 -11.64
C PHE A 24 -5.14 15.22 -11.17
N LYS A 25 -4.16 15.46 -12.05
CA LYS A 25 -2.74 15.43 -11.66
C LYS A 25 -2.42 16.45 -10.57
N VAL A 26 -2.88 17.70 -10.72
CA VAL A 26 -2.67 18.76 -9.72
C VAL A 26 -3.33 18.43 -8.39
N GLN A 27 -4.56 17.90 -8.39
CA GLN A 27 -5.23 17.49 -7.15
C GLN A 27 -4.48 16.35 -6.45
N ARG A 28 -3.98 15.38 -7.21
CA ARG A 28 -3.15 14.29 -6.70
C ARG A 28 -1.85 14.80 -6.09
N ASP A 29 -1.16 15.70 -6.79
CA ASP A 29 0.11 16.28 -6.34
C ASP A 29 -0.08 17.10 -5.05
N LEU A 30 -1.18 17.87 -4.95
CA LEU A 30 -1.55 18.61 -3.73
C LEU A 30 -1.85 17.68 -2.55
N LYS A 31 -2.56 16.57 -2.78
CA LYS A 31 -2.83 15.57 -1.73
C LYS A 31 -1.53 14.93 -1.23
N MET A 32 -0.58 14.69 -2.13
CA MET A 32 0.73 14.13 -1.79
C MET A 32 1.71 15.13 -1.18
N GLU A 33 1.41 16.43 -1.16
CA GLU A 33 2.28 17.45 -0.55
C GLU A 33 2.03 17.59 0.96
N ASN A 34 0.81 17.28 1.42
CA ASN A 34 0.44 17.30 2.85
C ASN A 34 -0.58 16.20 3.17
N PRO A 35 -0.22 14.91 3.06
CA PRO A 35 -1.13 13.83 3.41
C PRO A 35 -1.42 13.85 4.92
N ASN A 36 -2.66 13.53 5.30
CA ASN A 36 -2.94 13.26 6.72
C ASN A 36 -2.53 11.82 7.07
N LEU A 37 -2.49 11.49 8.36
CA LEU A 37 -2.07 10.15 8.84
C LEU A 37 -2.94 9.02 8.27
N THR A 38 -4.24 9.28 8.05
CA THR A 38 -5.16 8.30 7.44
C THR A 38 -4.86 8.07 5.97
N ASP A 39 -4.50 9.13 5.23
CA ASP A 39 -4.04 9.01 3.84
C ASP A 39 -2.74 8.21 3.77
N LEU A 40 -1.77 8.49 4.65
CA LEU A 40 -0.50 7.74 4.71
C LEU A 40 -0.71 6.27 5.03
N ALA A 41 -1.69 5.95 5.88
CA ALA A 41 -2.03 4.57 6.21
C ALA A 41 -2.72 3.86 5.04
N THR A 42 -3.74 4.46 4.41
CA THR A 42 -4.66 3.71 3.53
C THR A 42 -4.40 3.88 2.03
N GLU A 43 -3.78 4.98 1.61
CA GLU A 43 -3.56 5.26 0.19
C GLU A 43 -2.58 4.29 -0.49
N PRO A 44 -1.48 3.82 0.14
CA PRO A 44 -0.58 2.85 -0.47
C PRO A 44 -1.31 1.60 -0.98
N ASP A 45 -2.25 1.06 -0.19
CA ASP A 45 -3.06 -0.10 -0.56
C ASP A 45 -3.91 0.16 -1.80
N LEU A 46 -4.57 1.32 -1.85
CA LEU A 46 -5.39 1.71 -2.99
C LEU A 46 -4.54 1.83 -4.25
N LEU A 47 -3.37 2.44 -4.14
CA LEU A 47 -2.45 2.66 -5.24
C LEU A 47 -1.87 1.33 -5.76
N MET A 48 -1.43 0.43 -4.89
CA MET A 48 -0.97 -0.91 -5.26
C MET A 48 -2.08 -1.75 -5.93
N ASN A 49 -3.29 -1.73 -5.37
CA ASN A 49 -4.46 -2.37 -5.99
C ASN A 49 -4.79 -1.79 -7.38
N THR A 50 -4.59 -0.49 -7.56
CA THR A 50 -4.83 0.18 -8.84
C THR A 50 -3.72 -0.11 -9.84
N ALA A 51 -2.47 -0.23 -9.38
CA ALA A 51 -1.34 -0.68 -10.19
C ALA A 51 -1.60 -2.10 -10.74
N ASP A 52 -1.99 -3.08 -9.92
CA ASP A 52 -2.34 -4.43 -10.38
C ASP A 52 -3.45 -4.40 -11.45
N ARG A 53 -4.57 -3.71 -11.18
CA ARG A 53 -5.68 -3.61 -12.15
C ARG A 53 -5.25 -2.99 -13.48
N THR A 54 -4.43 -1.95 -13.44
CA THR A 54 -3.95 -1.29 -14.66
C THR A 54 -2.93 -2.13 -15.42
N MET A 55 -2.13 -2.95 -14.74
CA MET A 55 -1.29 -3.97 -15.36
C MET A 55 -2.12 -5.03 -16.10
N GLN A 56 -3.18 -5.53 -15.47
CA GLN A 56 -4.10 -6.50 -16.08
C GLN A 56 -4.82 -5.92 -17.33
N ASP A 57 -5.06 -4.62 -17.35
CA ASP A 57 -5.59 -3.87 -18.49
C ASP A 57 -4.55 -3.54 -19.58
N HIS A 58 -3.31 -4.02 -19.46
CA HIS A 58 -2.18 -3.71 -20.34
C HIS A 58 -1.81 -2.22 -20.41
N LYS A 59 -2.00 -1.48 -19.30
CA LYS A 59 -1.68 -0.05 -19.17
C LYS A 59 -0.44 0.17 -18.31
N SER A 60 0.71 -0.37 -18.73
CA SER A 60 1.95 -0.37 -17.92
C SER A 60 2.39 1.03 -17.47
N LEU A 61 2.26 2.05 -18.33
CA LEU A 61 2.58 3.44 -17.95
C LEU A 61 1.71 3.98 -16.81
N ALA A 62 0.43 3.59 -16.76
CA ALA A 62 -0.46 3.99 -15.69
C ALA A 62 -0.13 3.23 -14.39
N ALA A 63 0.18 1.93 -14.51
CA ALA A 63 0.60 1.12 -13.37
C ALA A 63 1.87 1.65 -12.70
N ILE A 64 2.88 2.03 -13.50
CA ILE A 64 4.10 2.69 -13.01
C ILE A 64 3.73 3.94 -12.21
N GLY A 65 2.85 4.79 -12.75
CA GLY A 65 2.45 6.03 -12.07
C GLY A 65 1.75 5.79 -10.73
N PHE A 66 0.98 4.71 -10.58
CA PHE A 66 0.38 4.35 -9.29
C PHE A 66 1.39 3.73 -8.33
N LEU A 67 2.35 2.95 -8.84
CA LEU A 67 3.41 2.34 -8.04
C LEU A 67 4.38 3.41 -7.50
N GLU A 68 4.77 4.39 -8.33
CA GLU A 68 5.58 5.55 -7.93
C GLU A 68 4.89 6.35 -6.81
N ASP A 69 3.57 6.56 -6.91
CA ASP A 69 2.80 7.23 -5.86
C ASP A 69 2.74 6.40 -4.57
N ALA A 70 2.57 5.08 -4.67
CA ALA A 70 2.53 4.19 -3.51
C ALA A 70 3.87 4.24 -2.75
N ILE A 71 4.98 4.10 -3.49
CA ILE A 71 6.34 4.24 -2.96
C ILE A 71 6.54 5.60 -2.29
N LYS A 72 6.05 6.69 -2.90
CA LYS A 72 6.17 8.03 -2.32
C LYS A 72 5.41 8.14 -0.99
N MET A 73 4.20 7.60 -0.90
CA MET A 73 3.43 7.61 0.35
C MET A 73 4.11 6.76 1.43
N MET A 74 4.67 5.61 1.08
CA MET A 74 5.43 4.77 2.01
C MET A 74 6.69 5.47 2.54
N LYS A 75 7.40 6.24 1.70
CA LYS A 75 8.54 7.06 2.13
C LYS A 75 8.15 8.16 3.12
N LEU A 76 6.98 8.77 2.95
CA LEU A 76 6.47 9.75 3.92
C LEU A 76 6.13 9.09 5.26
N LEU A 77 5.61 7.85 5.23
CA LEU A 77 5.37 7.07 6.45
C LEU A 77 6.69 6.66 7.14
N GLU A 78 7.73 6.36 6.37
CA GLU A 78 9.08 6.05 6.85
C GLU A 78 9.70 7.23 7.63
N GLU A 79 9.58 8.46 7.12
CA GLU A 79 10.12 9.69 7.73
C GLU A 79 9.53 9.99 9.12
N ASP A 80 8.28 9.57 9.35
CA ASP A 80 7.55 9.77 10.60
C ASP A 80 7.59 8.53 11.54
N GLY A 81 8.23 7.44 11.10
CA GLY A 81 8.26 6.14 11.78
C GLY A 81 9.34 6.01 12.87
N ASP A 82 9.24 4.94 13.65
CA ASP A 82 10.30 4.53 14.59
C ASP A 82 11.31 3.59 13.91
N SER A 83 12.52 3.46 14.46
CA SER A 83 13.62 2.74 13.78
C SER A 83 13.33 1.27 13.38
N ILE A 84 12.33 0.62 14.01
CA ILE A 84 11.95 -0.76 13.69
C ILE A 84 10.90 -0.79 12.57
N SER A 85 9.86 0.05 12.65
CA SER A 85 8.87 0.20 11.57
C SER A 85 9.50 0.76 10.29
N THR A 86 10.44 1.69 10.40
CA THR A 86 11.25 2.22 9.29
C THR A 86 11.92 1.09 8.50
N GLY A 87 12.57 0.13 9.17
CA GLY A 87 13.30 -0.94 8.48
C GLY A 87 12.40 -1.88 7.66
N ALA A 88 11.20 -2.20 8.13
CA ALA A 88 10.25 -3.02 7.38
C ALA A 88 9.68 -2.27 6.17
N ILE A 89 9.41 -0.97 6.34
CA ILE A 89 8.94 -0.08 5.26
C ILE A 89 10.03 0.11 4.20
N GLU A 90 11.29 0.30 4.60
CA GLU A 90 12.45 0.44 3.69
C GLU A 90 12.62 -0.77 2.77
N ILE A 91 12.53 -1.99 3.32
CA ILE A 91 12.63 -3.23 2.53
C ILE A 91 11.48 -3.30 1.53
N ALA A 92 10.25 -3.05 1.97
CA ALA A 92 9.10 -3.03 1.08
C ALA A 92 9.21 -1.99 -0.04
N ILE A 93 9.70 -0.79 0.28
CA ILE A 93 9.96 0.26 -0.71
C ILE A 93 10.97 -0.25 -1.75
N TYR A 94 12.04 -0.90 -1.31
CA TYR A 94 13.04 -1.46 -2.21
C TYR A 94 12.44 -2.51 -3.16
N ASP A 95 11.65 -3.45 -2.65
CA ASP A 95 11.02 -4.50 -3.46
C ASP A 95 10.03 -3.91 -4.49
N LEU A 96 9.24 -2.90 -4.10
CA LEU A 96 8.37 -2.18 -5.02
C LEU A 96 9.15 -1.42 -6.10
N GLN A 97 10.32 -0.86 -5.77
CA GLN A 97 11.20 -0.21 -6.75
C GLN A 97 11.78 -1.22 -7.75
N VAL A 98 12.16 -2.43 -7.30
CA VAL A 98 12.59 -3.51 -8.19
C VAL A 98 11.46 -3.86 -9.16
N VAL A 99 10.23 -4.03 -8.68
CA VAL A 99 9.06 -4.28 -9.53
C VAL A 99 8.85 -3.17 -10.55
N GLU A 100 8.97 -1.90 -10.12
CA GLU A 100 8.86 -0.73 -10.98
C GLU A 100 9.88 -0.76 -12.13
N GLU A 101 11.14 -1.10 -11.84
CA GLU A 101 12.21 -1.26 -12.82
C GLU A 101 11.91 -2.38 -13.83
N HIS A 102 11.40 -3.51 -13.34
CA HIS A 102 10.98 -4.64 -14.19
C HIS A 102 9.82 -4.27 -15.12
N ILE A 103 8.82 -3.52 -14.63
CA ILE A 103 7.72 -3.01 -15.45
C ILE A 103 8.25 -2.03 -16.51
N LYS A 104 9.17 -1.12 -16.13
CA LYS A 104 9.82 -0.16 -17.05
C LYS A 104 10.64 -0.86 -18.13
N ALA A 105 11.24 -2.01 -17.82
CA ALA A 105 12.02 -2.82 -18.75
C ALA A 105 11.15 -3.75 -19.64
N GLU A 106 9.82 -3.74 -19.47
CA GLU A 106 8.89 -4.70 -20.10
C GLU A 106 9.20 -6.18 -19.77
N ASP A 107 9.95 -6.44 -18.70
CA ASP A 107 10.35 -7.77 -18.22
C ASP A 107 9.59 -8.13 -16.94
N ILE A 108 8.26 -8.21 -17.08
CA ILE A 108 7.36 -8.36 -15.95
C ILE A 108 7.27 -9.84 -15.55
N ASN A 109 7.78 -10.15 -14.36
CA ASN A 109 7.47 -11.38 -13.66
C ASN A 109 6.30 -11.13 -12.70
N ASN A 110 5.12 -11.65 -13.04
CA ASN A 110 3.91 -11.48 -12.22
C ASN A 110 4.08 -12.06 -10.80
N ASP A 111 4.89 -13.10 -10.64
CA ASP A 111 5.10 -13.71 -9.33
C ASP A 111 5.92 -12.77 -8.43
N LEU A 112 6.99 -12.18 -8.99
CA LEU A 112 7.80 -11.16 -8.32
C LEU A 112 6.96 -9.93 -7.93
N MET A 113 6.10 -9.48 -8.85
CA MET A 113 5.21 -8.33 -8.60
C MET A 113 4.26 -8.60 -7.43
N TYR A 114 3.65 -9.79 -7.40
CA TYR A 114 2.70 -10.14 -6.35
C TYR A 114 3.35 -10.41 -5.01
N GLU A 115 4.54 -11.00 -5.00
CA GLU A 115 5.35 -11.16 -3.80
C GLU A 115 5.69 -9.79 -3.19
N ALA A 116 6.21 -8.85 -3.99
CA ALA A 116 6.50 -7.49 -3.52
C ALA A 116 5.26 -6.73 -3.04
N PHE A 117 4.10 -6.91 -3.69
CA PHE A 117 2.84 -6.29 -3.22
C PHE A 117 2.37 -6.87 -1.89
N ALA A 118 2.48 -8.19 -1.71
CA ALA A 118 2.16 -8.84 -0.44
C ALA A 118 3.12 -8.35 0.67
N ASP A 119 4.41 -8.34 0.41
CA ASP A 119 5.42 -7.92 1.38
C ASP A 119 5.25 -6.44 1.77
N ALA A 120 4.94 -5.57 0.81
CA ALA A 120 4.65 -4.17 1.10
C ALA A 120 3.43 -3.99 2.00
N MET A 121 2.35 -4.74 1.76
CA MET A 121 1.15 -4.70 2.59
C MET A 121 1.40 -5.29 3.99
N ASN A 122 2.19 -6.36 4.09
CA ASN A 122 2.63 -6.90 5.38
C ASN A 122 3.47 -5.88 6.17
N SER A 123 4.38 -5.15 5.53
CA SER A 123 5.16 -4.09 6.17
C SER A 123 4.28 -2.93 6.65
N LEU A 124 3.26 -2.54 5.89
CA LEU A 124 2.28 -1.54 6.31
C LEU A 124 1.43 -2.02 7.51
N ALA A 125 1.04 -3.30 7.51
CA ALA A 125 0.36 -3.91 8.65
C ALA A 125 1.23 -3.88 9.91
N PHE A 126 2.51 -4.25 9.78
CA PHE A 126 3.48 -4.19 10.88
C PHE A 126 3.64 -2.78 11.44
N ALA A 127 3.82 -1.78 10.56
CA ALA A 127 3.95 -0.38 10.96
C ALA A 127 2.69 0.12 11.69
N SER A 128 1.50 -0.26 11.20
CA SER A 128 0.23 0.06 11.85
C SER A 128 0.13 -0.53 13.25
N LEU A 129 0.49 -1.80 13.45
CA LEU A 129 0.50 -2.42 14.78
C LEU A 129 1.47 -1.72 15.73
N ARG A 130 2.65 -1.30 15.23
CA ARG A 130 3.63 -0.57 16.02
C ARG A 130 3.13 0.80 16.49
N ILE A 131 2.46 1.53 15.61
CA ILE A 131 1.81 2.81 15.94
C ILE A 131 0.68 2.59 16.96
N SER A 132 -0.12 1.54 16.79
CA SER A 132 -1.15 1.18 17.76
C SER A 132 -0.58 0.94 19.16
N GLU A 133 0.53 0.20 19.25
CA GLU A 133 1.25 -0.05 20.50
C GLU A 133 1.65 1.27 21.20
N GLN A 134 2.16 2.24 20.43
CA GLN A 134 2.49 3.56 20.93
C GLN A 134 1.26 4.30 21.45
N PHE A 135 0.15 4.28 20.71
CA PHE A 135 -1.10 4.90 21.16
C PHE A 135 -1.63 4.27 22.45
N ILE A 136 -1.52 2.95 22.62
CA ILE A 136 -1.88 2.27 23.88
C ILE A 136 -1.03 2.80 25.03
N ARG A 137 0.30 2.90 24.84
CA ARG A 137 1.24 3.43 25.85
C ARG A 137 0.94 4.88 26.23
N GLU A 138 0.44 5.68 25.28
CA GLU A 138 0.02 7.07 25.49
C GLU A 138 -1.40 7.21 26.07
N GLY A 139 -2.15 6.11 26.23
CA GLY A 139 -3.53 6.11 26.70
C GLY A 139 -4.57 6.48 25.65
N LYS A 140 -4.18 6.56 24.37
CA LYS A 140 -5.01 6.89 23.20
C LYS A 140 -5.67 5.63 22.62
N LYS A 141 -6.59 5.04 23.38
CA LYS A 141 -7.17 3.72 23.06
C LYS A 141 -8.01 3.68 21.79
N GLU A 142 -8.70 4.76 21.46
CA GLU A 142 -9.55 4.82 20.28
C GLU A 142 -8.69 4.84 19.00
N GLU A 143 -7.64 5.65 19.02
CA GLU A 143 -6.66 5.76 17.96
C GLU A 143 -5.95 4.42 17.74
N ALA A 144 -5.52 3.75 18.82
CA ALA A 144 -4.96 2.40 18.76
C ALA A 144 -5.88 1.40 18.06
N ARG A 145 -7.17 1.40 18.42
CA ARG A 145 -8.17 0.51 17.79
C ARG A 145 -8.30 0.79 16.29
N ILE A 146 -8.39 2.06 15.90
CA ILE A 146 -8.47 2.47 14.49
C ILE A 146 -7.24 1.96 13.73
N THR A 147 -6.04 2.13 14.29
CA THR A 147 -4.80 1.68 13.64
C THR A 147 -4.71 0.15 13.53
N ILE A 148 -5.22 -0.60 14.51
CA ILE A 148 -5.35 -2.07 14.42
C ILE A 148 -6.28 -2.49 13.27
N HIS A 149 -7.38 -1.76 13.04
CA HIS A 149 -8.24 -2.02 11.89
C HIS A 149 -7.53 -1.76 10.56
N HIS A 150 -6.70 -0.71 10.47
CA HIS A 150 -5.87 -0.50 9.27
C HIS A 150 -4.89 -1.67 9.06
N ALA A 151 -4.25 -2.18 10.12
CA ALA A 151 -3.39 -3.36 10.02
C ALA A 151 -4.14 -4.59 9.47
N MET A 152 -5.41 -4.77 9.87
CA MET A 152 -6.27 -5.82 9.32
C MET A 152 -6.56 -5.59 7.84
N ASP A 153 -6.89 -4.36 7.43
CA ASP A 153 -7.17 -4.03 6.03
C ASP A 153 -5.94 -4.31 5.14
N HIS A 154 -4.73 -3.96 5.61
CA HIS A 154 -3.47 -4.28 4.96
C HIS A 154 -3.27 -5.79 4.77
N LEU A 155 -3.44 -6.58 5.84
CA LEU A 155 -3.32 -8.04 5.77
C LEU A 155 -4.34 -8.67 4.81
N GLN A 156 -5.58 -8.19 4.83
CA GLN A 156 -6.62 -8.67 3.90
C GLN A 156 -6.27 -8.36 2.45
N ASN A 157 -5.67 -7.20 2.17
CA ASN A 157 -5.17 -6.87 0.85
C ASN A 157 -3.95 -7.72 0.47
N SER A 158 -3.03 -7.97 1.40
CA SER A 158 -1.85 -8.82 1.18
C SER A 158 -2.23 -10.23 0.74
N ILE A 159 -3.22 -10.84 1.41
CA ILE A 159 -3.70 -12.20 1.11
C ILE A 159 -4.18 -12.35 -0.35
N ARG A 160 -4.59 -11.26 -1.00
CA ARG A 160 -5.01 -11.27 -2.41
C ARG A 160 -3.84 -11.48 -3.36
N PHE A 161 -2.64 -11.02 -2.99
CA PHE A 161 -1.41 -11.14 -3.77
C PHE A 161 -0.58 -12.36 -3.34
N ALA A 162 -0.62 -12.72 -2.06
CA ALA A 162 0.13 -13.84 -1.51
C ALA A 162 -0.19 -15.17 -2.19
N ARG A 163 0.85 -16.02 -2.31
CA ARG A 163 0.77 -17.35 -2.94
C ARG A 163 1.40 -18.43 -2.07
N GLY A 164 1.02 -19.69 -2.31
CA GLY A 164 1.63 -20.85 -1.64
C GLY A 164 1.59 -20.74 -0.11
N GLN A 165 2.74 -20.99 0.54
CA GLN A 165 2.87 -20.98 2.00
C GLN A 165 2.65 -19.60 2.61
N GLN A 166 3.13 -18.53 1.96
CA GLN A 166 2.94 -17.14 2.39
C GLN A 166 1.45 -16.84 2.63
N LYS A 167 0.60 -17.23 1.67
CA LYS A 167 -0.86 -17.04 1.78
C LYS A 167 -1.45 -17.78 2.99
N GLU A 168 -1.01 -19.01 3.24
CA GLU A 168 -1.51 -19.78 4.40
C GLU A 168 -1.11 -19.14 5.72
N ASP A 169 0.10 -18.59 5.79
CA ASP A 169 0.62 -17.95 6.99
C ASP A 169 -0.06 -16.59 7.22
N GLU A 170 -0.25 -15.78 6.18
CA GLU A 170 -1.03 -14.53 6.28
C GLU A 170 -2.48 -14.76 6.70
N ILE A 171 -3.14 -15.83 6.24
CA ILE A 171 -4.48 -16.19 6.70
C ILE A 171 -4.50 -16.49 8.20
N LYS A 172 -3.47 -17.17 8.73
CA LYS A 172 -3.36 -17.44 10.18
C LYS A 172 -3.15 -16.16 10.96
N ILE A 173 -2.28 -15.27 10.47
CA ILE A 173 -2.01 -13.96 11.07
C ILE A 173 -3.30 -13.12 11.10
N ALA A 174 -4.02 -13.03 9.98
CA ALA A 174 -5.30 -12.33 9.92
C ALA A 174 -6.32 -12.92 10.90
N ALA A 175 -6.40 -14.25 11.03
CA ALA A 175 -7.25 -14.88 12.03
C ALA A 175 -6.82 -14.60 13.47
N HIS A 176 -5.53 -14.39 13.72
CA HIS A 176 -5.02 -13.99 15.03
C HIS A 176 -5.38 -12.54 15.35
N LEU A 177 -5.14 -11.62 14.42
CA LEU A 177 -5.51 -10.22 14.57
C LEU A 177 -7.03 -10.04 14.70
N GLN A 178 -7.83 -10.84 13.99
CA GLN A 178 -9.29 -10.80 14.12
C GLN A 178 -9.72 -11.20 15.53
N ARG A 179 -9.11 -12.23 16.12
CA ARG A 179 -9.39 -12.63 17.52
C ARG A 179 -9.05 -11.51 18.49
N LEU A 180 -7.92 -10.84 18.28
CA LEU A 180 -7.52 -9.69 19.10
C LEU A 180 -8.59 -8.58 19.07
N ILE A 181 -9.16 -8.29 17.90
CA ILE A 181 -10.27 -7.34 17.73
C ILE A 181 -11.56 -7.85 18.40
N ASP A 182 -11.95 -9.10 18.14
CA ASP A 182 -13.22 -9.67 18.59
C ASP A 182 -13.28 -9.87 20.12
N ASP A 183 -12.15 -10.24 20.74
CA ASP A 183 -12.02 -10.47 22.18
C ASP A 183 -11.73 -9.18 22.96
N HIS A 184 -11.74 -8.03 22.28
CA HIS A 184 -11.42 -6.71 22.83
C HIS A 184 -10.03 -6.62 23.49
N LEU A 185 -9.06 -7.32 22.89
CA LEU A 185 -7.66 -7.34 23.30
C LEU A 185 -6.83 -6.27 22.59
N GLU A 186 -7.46 -5.26 21.98
CA GLU A 186 -6.79 -4.18 21.23
C GLU A 186 -5.93 -3.26 22.12
N ASN A 187 -5.98 -3.46 23.44
CA ASN A 187 -5.16 -2.76 24.41
C ASN A 187 -4.09 -3.66 25.05
N ASP A 188 -4.00 -4.93 24.68
CA ASP A 188 -2.97 -5.85 25.16
C ASP A 188 -1.75 -5.81 24.23
N ILE A 189 -0.74 -5.06 24.65
CA ILE A 189 0.54 -4.94 23.93
C ILE A 189 1.18 -6.31 23.69
N THR A 190 1.00 -7.27 24.60
CA THR A 190 1.60 -8.61 24.46
C THR A 190 1.02 -9.35 23.27
N GLU A 191 -0.30 -9.26 23.08
CA GLU A 191 -0.99 -9.90 21.95
C GLU A 191 -0.65 -9.20 20.63
N ILE A 192 -0.50 -7.87 20.65
CA ILE A 192 -0.03 -7.10 19.48
C ILE A 192 1.40 -7.50 19.10
N ASP A 193 2.31 -7.62 20.07
CA ASP A 193 3.69 -8.04 19.86
C ASP A 193 3.77 -9.46 19.24
N LEU A 194 2.87 -10.36 19.63
CA LEU A 194 2.78 -11.70 19.05
C LEU A 194 2.39 -11.65 17.57
N VAL A 195 1.35 -10.90 17.21
CA VAL A 195 0.94 -10.73 15.80
C VAL A 195 2.05 -10.07 14.99
N MET A 196 2.72 -9.05 15.54
CA MET A 196 3.85 -8.40 14.89
C MET A 196 5.02 -9.37 14.63
N ALA A 197 5.34 -10.26 15.57
CA ALA A 197 6.37 -11.26 15.38
C ALA A 197 6.01 -12.28 14.29
N GLU A 198 4.73 -12.63 14.16
CA GLU A 198 4.25 -13.49 13.07
C GLU A 198 4.40 -12.81 11.70
N ILE A 199 4.02 -11.52 11.59
CA ILE A 199 4.21 -10.73 10.37
C ILE A 199 5.69 -10.61 10.00
N ASP A 200 6.54 -10.24 10.96
CA ASP A 200 8.00 -10.11 10.75
C ASP A 200 8.62 -11.44 10.26
N SER A 201 8.14 -12.57 10.76
CA SER A 201 8.57 -13.88 10.28
C SER A 201 8.20 -14.14 8.82
N VAL A 202 7.02 -13.69 8.38
CA VAL A 202 6.59 -13.84 6.98
C VAL A 202 7.38 -12.92 6.07
N VAL A 203 7.53 -11.65 6.42
CA VAL A 203 8.30 -10.68 5.64
C VAL A 203 9.75 -11.15 5.46
N LYS A 204 10.41 -11.59 6.53
CA LYS A 204 11.81 -12.07 6.47
C LYS A 204 12.00 -13.35 5.67
N ALA A 205 10.97 -14.19 5.57
CA ALA A 205 11.06 -15.44 4.81
C ALA A 205 10.98 -15.23 3.30
N HIS A 206 10.39 -14.12 2.85
CA HIS A 206 10.07 -13.87 1.44
C HIS A 206 10.85 -12.69 0.81
N VAL A 207 11.73 -12.02 1.57
CA VAL A 207 12.62 -10.98 1.01
C VAL A 207 13.34 -11.49 -0.24
N ILE A 208 13.07 -10.83 -1.35
CA ILE A 208 13.67 -11.10 -2.65
C ILE A 208 15.20 -10.92 -2.53
N LYS A 209 15.96 -11.97 -2.85
CA LYS A 209 17.44 -11.99 -2.78
C LYS A 209 18.11 -11.77 -4.13
#